data_AF-A0A645HHG8-F1
#
_entry.id   AF-A0A645HHG8-F1
#
_cell.length_a   1.000
_cell.length_b   1.000
_cell.length_c   1.000
_cell.angle_alpha   90.00
_cell.angle_beta   90.00
_cell.angle_gamma   90.00
#
_symmetry.space_group_name_H-M   'P 1'
#
loop_
_entity.id
_entity.type
_entity.pdbx_description
1 polymer ?
#
loop_
_entity_poly.entity_id
_entity_poly.type
_entity_poly.pdbx_seq_one_letter_code
_entity_poly.pdbx_strand_id
1 'polypeptide(L)'
;MIGEGKTVGVFQLESAGMTSFMKELRPDNLEDIIAGISLYRPGPMAEIPRYVESKNNPDKVQYITPELEPILGVSYGVMVYQGAKRC
;
A
#
# COMPACT_ATOMS: atom_id res chain seq x y z
N MET A 1 11.21 -11.92 -4.60
CA MET A 1 10.54 -12.16 -5.91
C MET A 1 9.73 -10.95 -6.38
N ILE A 2 8.60 -10.60 -5.76
CA ILE A 2 7.71 -9.51 -6.22
C ILE A 2 8.39 -8.12 -6.14
N GLY A 3 9.02 -7.79 -5.01
CA GLY A 3 9.79 -6.54 -4.85
C GLY A 3 11.04 -6.43 -5.74
N GLU A 4 11.47 -7.52 -6.38
CA GLU A 4 12.52 -7.49 -7.40
C GLU A 4 11.97 -7.27 -8.82
N GLY A 5 10.64 -7.22 -8.98
CA GLY A 5 9.95 -7.11 -10.27
C GLY A 5 9.84 -8.42 -11.03
N LYS A 6 10.02 -9.57 -10.37
CA LYS A 6 9.82 -10.89 -10.96
C LYS A 6 8.33 -11.27 -10.88
N THR A 7 7.50 -10.60 -11.67
CA THR A 7 6.02 -10.70 -11.62
C THR A 7 5.39 -11.34 -12.87
N VAL A 8 6.19 -11.83 -13.82
CA VAL A 8 5.68 -12.56 -15.00
C VAL A 8 4.89 -13.78 -14.56
N GLY A 9 3.65 -13.93 -15.06
CA GLY A 9 2.75 -15.02 -14.67
C GLY A 9 2.14 -14.87 -13.27
N VAL A 10 2.34 -13.74 -12.60
CA VAL A 10 1.69 -13.43 -11.32
C VAL A 10 0.46 -12.58 -11.59
N PHE A 11 -0.72 -13.18 -11.44
CA PHE A 11 -2.01 -12.54 -11.66
C PHE A 11 -2.07 -11.12 -11.05
N GLN A 12 -2.60 -10.16 -11.82
CA GLN A 12 -2.67 -8.71 -11.52
C GLN A 12 -1.34 -7.94 -11.49
N LEU A 13 -0.18 -8.60 -11.40
CA LEU A 13 1.12 -7.95 -11.21
C LEU A 13 1.98 -7.88 -12.48
N GLU A 14 1.50 -8.40 -13.60
CA GLU A 14 2.32 -8.63 -14.81
C GLU A 14 2.58 -7.39 -15.66
N SER A 15 1.75 -6.34 -15.52
CA SER A 15 1.90 -5.15 -16.37
C SER A 15 3.19 -4.40 -16.05
N ALA A 16 3.84 -3.81 -17.07
CA ALA A 16 5.12 -3.12 -16.88
C ALA A 16 5.06 -2.01 -15.81
N GLY A 17 3.93 -1.27 -15.75
CA GLY A 17 3.67 -0.26 -14.73
C GLY A 17 3.55 -0.86 -13.34
N MET A 18 2.74 -1.91 -13.17
CA MET A 18 2.57 -2.58 -11.87
C MET A 18 3.87 -3.24 -11.40
N THR A 19 4.63 -3.87 -12.29
CA THR A 19 5.95 -4.44 -12.01
C THR A 19 6.92 -3.37 -11.50
N SER A 20 6.94 -2.20 -12.13
CA SER A 20 7.81 -1.09 -11.73
C SER A 20 7.39 -0.55 -10.36
N PHE A 21 6.08 -0.41 -10.13
CA PHE A 21 5.54 0.00 -8.86
C PHE A 21 5.83 -0.99 -7.73
N MET A 22 5.70 -2.30 -7.96
CA MET A 22 6.02 -3.32 -6.96
C MET A 22 7.50 -3.31 -6.56
N LYS A 23 8.40 -2.91 -7.46
CA LYS A 23 9.82 -2.69 -7.14
C LYS A 23 10.08 -1.48 -6.25
N GLU A 24 9.26 -0.44 -6.40
CA GLU A 24 9.31 0.76 -5.55
C GLU A 24 8.70 0.47 -4.17
N LEU A 25 7.53 -0.16 -4.15
CA LEU A 25 6.79 -0.54 -2.95
C LEU A 25 7.55 -1.56 -2.07
N ARG A 26 8.33 -2.44 -2.71
CA ARG A 26 9.07 -3.55 -2.08
C ARG A 26 8.22 -4.31 -1.04
N PRO A 27 7.08 -4.91 -1.43
CA PRO A 27 6.17 -5.53 -0.47
C PRO A 27 6.87 -6.63 0.34
N ASP A 28 6.74 -6.58 1.67
CA ASP A 28 7.37 -7.51 2.61
C ASP A 28 6.38 -8.55 3.15
N ASN A 29 5.08 -8.29 2.98
CA ASN A 29 3.99 -9.14 3.43
C ASN A 29 2.81 -9.08 2.44
N LEU A 30 1.77 -9.87 2.70
CA LEU A 30 0.58 -9.91 1.85
C LEU A 30 -0.23 -8.60 1.87
N GLU A 31 -0.29 -7.92 3.02
CA GLU A 31 -1.04 -6.66 3.17
C GLU A 31 -0.47 -5.57 2.27
N ASP A 32 0.86 -5.49 2.11
CA ASP A 32 1.49 -4.57 1.17
C ASP A 32 1.06 -4.82 -0.27
N ILE A 33 0.91 -6.09 -0.66
CA ILE A 33 0.48 -6.46 -2.02
C ILE A 33 -0.98 -6.04 -2.23
N ILE A 34 -1.85 -6.32 -1.25
CA ILE A 34 -3.28 -5.96 -1.30
C ILE A 34 -3.43 -4.43 -1.34
N ALA A 35 -2.70 -3.71 -0.49
CA ALA A 35 -2.71 -2.26 -0.46
C ALA A 35 -2.15 -1.67 -1.75
N GLY A 36 -1.04 -2.21 -2.27
CA GLY A 36 -0.44 -1.80 -3.53
C GLY A 36 -1.42 -1.92 -4.71
N ILE A 37 -2.09 -3.06 -4.85
CA ILE A 37 -3.11 -3.27 -5.90
C ILE A 37 -4.29 -2.32 -5.75
N SER A 38 -4.68 -2.00 -4.50
CA SER A 38 -5.77 -1.07 -4.20
C SER A 38 -5.40 0.38 -4.52
N LEU A 39 -4.16 0.78 -4.22
CA LEU A 39 -3.61 2.12 -4.43
C LEU A 39 -3.28 2.41 -5.90
N TYR A 40 -2.93 1.39 -6.70
CA TYR A 40 -2.53 1.55 -8.10
C TYR A 40 -3.75 1.75 -9.04
N ARG A 41 -4.57 2.77 -8.74
CA ARG A 41 -5.76 3.19 -9.48
C ARG A 41 -5.87 4.72 -9.51
N PRO A 42 -6.47 5.32 -10.56
CA PRO A 42 -6.71 6.77 -10.60
C PRO A 42 -7.48 7.25 -9.36
N GLY A 43 -6.97 8.30 -8.71
CA GLY A 43 -7.46 8.78 -7.42
C GLY A 43 -6.56 8.29 -6.28
N PRO A 44 -6.68 7.03 -5.82
CA PRO A 44 -5.84 6.48 -4.74
C PRO A 44 -4.32 6.54 -4.99
N MET A 45 -3.87 6.59 -6.25
CA MET A 45 -2.44 6.73 -6.57
C MET A 45 -1.78 7.95 -5.93
N ALA A 46 -2.55 9.01 -5.64
CA ALA A 46 -2.04 10.19 -4.95
C ALA A 46 -1.53 9.89 -3.52
N GLU A 47 -2.02 8.81 -2.89
CA GLU A 47 -1.62 8.39 -1.55
C GLU A 47 -0.40 7.44 -1.55
N ILE A 48 0.05 6.95 -2.71
CA ILE A 48 1.21 6.05 -2.81
C ILE A 48 2.46 6.62 -2.13
N PRO A 49 2.87 7.90 -2.34
CA PRO A 49 4.05 8.44 -1.70
C PRO A 49 3.96 8.38 -0.17
N ARG A 50 2.80 8.72 0.40
CA ARG A 50 2.54 8.66 1.83
C ARG A 50 2.60 7.23 2.36
N TYR A 51 2.03 6.28 1.63
CA TYR A 51 2.07 4.86 2.00
C TYR A 51 3.51 4.33 2.04
N VAL A 52 4.29 4.60 0.98
CA VAL A 52 5.69 4.16 0.88
C VAL A 52 6.56 4.83 1.96
N GLU A 53 6.36 6.12 2.22
CA GLU A 53 7.10 6.83 3.26
C GLU A 53 6.80 6.28 4.65
N SER A 54 5.51 6.07 4.97
CA SER A 54 5.06 5.60 6.28
C SER A 54 5.44 4.14 6.52
N LYS A 55 5.39 3.32 5.47
CA LYS A 55 5.91 1.93 5.50
C LYS A 55 7.39 1.90 5.88
N ASN A 56 8.21 2.73 5.23
CA ASN A 56 9.66 2.73 5.43
C ASN A 56 10.09 3.50 6.70
N ASN A 57 9.22 4.37 7.23
CA ASN A 57 9.48 5.20 8.41
C ASN A 57 8.28 5.14 9.36
N PRO A 58 8.18 4.11 10.22
CA PRO A 58 7.05 3.96 11.15
C PRO A 58 6.80 5.18 12.03
N ASP A 59 7.85 5.93 12.40
CA ASP A 59 7.75 7.16 13.20
C ASP A 59 7.01 8.30 12.50
N LYS A 60 6.82 8.22 11.18
CA LYS A 60 6.07 9.20 10.38
C LYS A 60 4.59 8.86 10.23
N VAL A 61 4.15 7.71 10.73
CA VAL A 61 2.73 7.34 10.71
C VAL A 61 1.97 8.32 11.61
N GLN A 62 0.98 9.00 11.03
CA GLN A 62 0.13 9.96 11.74
C GLN A 62 -1.33 9.56 11.61
N TYR A 63 -2.04 9.68 12.73
CA TYR A 63 -3.48 9.49 12.83
C TYR A 63 -4.14 10.81 13.20
N ILE A 64 -5.30 11.10 12.61
CA ILE A 64 -6.08 12.30 12.93
C ILE A 64 -6.60 12.22 14.37
N THR A 65 -7.02 11.01 14.78
CA THR A 65 -7.42 10.70 16.15
C THR A 65 -6.94 9.29 16.54
N PRO A 66 -6.73 8.99 17.83
CA PRO A 66 -6.24 7.69 18.28
C PRO A 66 -7.13 6.50 17.87
N GLU A 67 -8.44 6.72 17.71
CA GLU A 67 -9.40 5.68 17.31
C GLU A 67 -9.14 5.15 15.90
N LEU A 68 -8.39 5.88 15.07
CA LEU A 68 -8.02 5.44 13.73
C LEU A 68 -6.82 4.48 13.72
N GLU A 69 -6.00 4.43 14.77
CA GLU A 69 -4.86 3.52 14.86
C GLU A 69 -5.24 2.04 14.66
N PRO A 70 -6.22 1.48 15.37
CA PRO A 70 -6.61 0.08 15.18
C PRO A 70 -7.20 -0.23 13.79
N ILE A 71 -7.60 0.79 13.03
CA ILE A 71 -8.25 0.65 11.72
C ILE A 71 -7.23 0.82 10.59
N LEU A 72 -6.39 1.86 10.69
CA LEU A 72 -5.44 2.26 9.65
C LEU A 72 -4.02 1.76 9.91
N GLY A 73 -3.75 1.12 11.05
CA GLY A 73 -2.43 0.57 11.38
C GLY A 73 -1.93 -0.42 10.34
N VAL A 74 -2.82 -1.26 9.80
CA VAL A 74 -2.51 -2.22 8.72
C VAL A 74 -2.10 -1.56 7.40
N SER A 75 -2.42 -0.28 7.23
CA SER A 75 -2.12 0.50 6.03
C SER A 75 -1.28 1.74 6.34
N TYR A 76 -0.50 1.70 7.42
CA TYR A 76 0.45 2.74 7.81
C TYR A 76 -0.19 4.14 7.93
N GLY A 77 -1.43 4.20 8.45
CA GLY A 77 -2.18 5.45 8.60
C GLY A 77 -2.82 5.99 7.32
N VAL A 78 -2.73 5.26 6.20
CA VAL A 78 -3.30 5.66 4.90
C VAL A 78 -4.67 5.01 4.70
N MET A 79 -5.66 5.77 4.23
CA MET A 79 -7.00 5.26 3.95
C MET A 79 -7.04 4.53 2.61
N VAL A 80 -6.86 3.20 2.65
CA VAL A 80 -6.82 2.36 1.43
C VAL A 80 -8.15 1.62 1.19
N TYR A 81 -8.81 1.15 2.25
CA TYR A 81 -9.95 0.24 2.16
C TYR A 81 -11.28 0.94 2.44
N GLN A 82 -12.32 0.63 1.65
CA GLN A 82 -13.67 1.19 1.87
C GLN A 82 -14.27 0.75 3.21
N GLY A 83 -13.93 -0.46 3.68
CA GLY A 83 -14.37 -1.01 4.96
C GLY A 83 -13.76 -0.33 6.18
N ALA A 84 -12.68 0.46 6.01
CA ALA A 84 -12.07 1.25 7.07
C ALA A 84 -13.00 2.38 7.60
N LYS A 85 -14.19 2.55 7.02
CA LYS A 85 -15.21 3.51 7.45
C LYS A 85 -16.25 2.93 8.42
N ARG A 86 -16.24 1.62 8.73
CA ARG A 86 -17.14 1.03 9.73
C ARG A 86 -16.57 1.23 11.13
N CYS A 87 -16.71 2.45 11.65
CA CYS A 87 -16.90 2.73 13.08
C CYS A 87 -18.39 2.91 13.34
#